data_AF-A0A811NR37-F1
#
_entry.id   AF-A0A811NR37-F1
#
_cell.length_a   1.000
_cell.length_b   1.000
_cell.length_c   1.000
_cell.angle_alpha   90.00
_cell.angle_beta   90.00
_cell.angle_gamma   90.00
#
_symmetry.space_group_name_H-M   'P 1'
#
loop_
_entity.id
_entity.type
_entity.pdbx_description
1 polymer ?
#
loop_
_entity_poly.entity_id
_entity_poly.type
_entity_poly.pdbx_seq_one_letter_code
_entity_poly.pdbx_strand_id
1 'polypeptide(L)'
;MANHLDYDMYDIELTSVCTNTDLRKLFIKTTSKSIIIIDDIDCSLDLTGKRKKKKEGKDRGDKEDKLKKEDDKAGSNKVTLSGVLNFIDGLWSACGGERIIVFTTNHLEKLDLVLIQRGRMDKHV
;
A
#
# COMPACT_ATOMS: atom_id res chain seq x y z
N MET A 1 18.79 14.11 5.41
CA MET A 1 17.56 14.89 5.13
C MET A 1 16.82 15.23 6.43
N ALA A 2 16.39 14.24 7.22
CA ALA A 2 15.64 14.46 8.46
C ALA A 2 16.35 15.37 9.49
N ASN A 3 17.62 15.09 9.81
CA ASN A 3 18.39 15.90 10.77
C ASN A 3 18.59 17.36 10.34
N HIS A 4 18.56 17.65 9.04
CA HIS A 4 18.70 19.02 8.55
C HIS A 4 17.38 19.80 8.58
N LEU A 5 16.25 19.11 8.53
CA LEU A 5 14.92 19.71 8.57
C LEU A 5 14.32 19.69 9.98
N ASP A 6 14.96 19.00 10.92
CA ASP A 6 14.46 18.74 12.28
C ASP A 6 13.11 18.01 12.23
N TYR A 7 13.08 16.89 11.50
CA TYR A 7 11.94 15.98 11.37
C TYR A 7 12.22 14.66 12.06
N ASP A 8 11.21 14.08 12.70
CA ASP A 8 11.27 12.72 13.22
C ASP A 8 11.27 11.71 12.06
N MET A 9 12.10 10.67 12.14
CA MET A 9 12.10 9.58 11.15
C MET A 9 11.36 8.36 11.66
N TYR A 10 10.48 7.84 10.83
CA TYR A 10 9.79 6.58 11.05
C TYR A 10 10.01 5.66 9.85
N ASP A 11 10.32 4.41 10.13
CA ASP A 11 10.43 3.35 9.13
C ASP A 11 9.29 2.35 9.36
N ILE A 12 8.53 2.03 8.31
CA ILE A 12 7.39 1.13 8.36
C ILE A 12 7.62 -0.01 7.37
N GLU A 13 7.92 -1.19 7.92
CA GLU A 13 8.00 -2.43 7.16
C GLU A 13 6.58 -2.99 6.94
N LEU A 14 6.07 -2.96 5.70
CA LEU A 14 4.71 -3.43 5.42
C LEU A 14 4.52 -4.94 5.65
N THR A 15 5.60 -5.72 5.52
CA THR A 15 5.62 -7.18 5.76
C THR A 15 5.32 -7.53 7.22
N SER A 16 5.68 -6.66 8.17
CA SER A 16 5.46 -6.87 9.60
C SER A 16 4.07 -6.44 10.05
N VAL A 17 3.26 -5.82 9.17
CA VAL A 17 1.93 -5.31 9.48
C VAL A 17 0.86 -6.25 8.94
N CYS A 18 0.18 -6.94 9.87
CA CYS A 18 -0.84 -7.92 9.50
C CYS A 18 -2.12 -7.28 8.97
N THR A 19 -2.50 -6.09 9.46
CA THR A 19 -3.79 -5.48 9.12
C THR A 19 -3.77 -3.99 8.80
N ASN A 20 -4.71 -3.55 7.95
CA ASN A 20 -4.93 -2.12 7.67
C ASN A 20 -5.27 -1.32 8.96
N THR A 21 -5.90 -1.95 9.94
CA THR A 21 -6.17 -1.33 11.24
C THR A 21 -4.89 -1.04 12.02
N ASP A 22 -3.93 -1.96 11.99
CA ASP A 22 -2.64 -1.78 12.66
C ASP A 22 -1.76 -0.77 11.94
N LEU A 23 -1.78 -0.79 10.60
CA LEU A 23 -1.17 0.25 9.78
C LEU A 23 -1.72 1.64 10.16
N ARG A 24 -3.04 1.78 10.25
CA ARG A 24 -3.69 3.02 10.69
C ARG A 24 -3.22 3.48 12.07
N LYS A 25 -3.10 2.56 13.02
CA LYS A 25 -2.58 2.89 14.36
C LYS A 25 -1.14 3.38 14.31
N LEU A 26 -0.29 2.79 13.46
CA LEU A 26 1.10 3.23 13.30
C LEU A 26 1.18 4.68 12.82
N PHE A 27 0.46 5.02 11.75
CA PHE A 27 0.42 6.40 11.26
C PHE A 27 -0.20 7.41 12.23
N ILE A 28 -1.19 7.01 13.04
CA ILE A 28 -1.75 7.91 14.06
C ILE A 28 -0.73 8.17 15.19
N LYS A 29 0.11 7.18 15.50
CA LYS A 29 1.15 7.29 16.53
C LYS A 29 2.34 8.16 16.09
N THR A 30 2.56 8.36 14.79
CA THR A 30 3.65 9.23 14.34
C THR A 30 3.35 10.69 14.68
N THR A 31 4.38 11.41 15.05
CA THR A 31 4.34 12.84 15.36
C THR A 31 4.09 13.69 14.11
N SER A 32 3.61 14.93 14.33
CA SER A 32 3.70 15.98 13.32
C SER A 32 5.16 16.35 13.07
N LYS A 33 5.48 16.88 11.89
CA LYS A 33 6.84 17.17 11.43
C LYS A 33 7.69 15.89 11.35
N SER A 34 7.20 14.92 10.59
CA SER A 34 7.84 13.61 10.45
C SER A 34 8.04 13.18 9.00
N ILE A 35 9.11 12.40 8.77
CA ILE A 35 9.39 11.69 7.53
C ILE A 35 9.11 10.22 7.79
N ILE A 36 8.15 9.66 7.05
CA ILE A 36 7.75 8.26 7.15
C ILE A 36 8.24 7.54 5.90
N ILE A 37 9.09 6.55 6.07
CA ILE A 37 9.62 5.69 5.02
C ILE A 37 8.81 4.41 5.00
N ILE A 38 8.39 4.01 3.80
CA ILE A 38 7.66 2.77 3.55
C ILE A 38 8.40 2.04 2.45
N ASP A 39 9.16 1.02 2.84
CA ASP A 39 10.05 0.31 1.95
C ASP A 39 9.38 -0.87 1.24
N ASP A 40 9.90 -1.19 0.05
CA ASP A 40 9.56 -2.37 -0.76
C ASP A 40 8.05 -2.58 -0.95
N ILE A 41 7.33 -1.53 -1.35
CA ILE A 41 5.87 -1.57 -1.53
C ILE A 41 5.38 -2.53 -2.62
N ASP A 42 6.28 -2.97 -3.49
CA ASP A 42 6.06 -3.95 -4.55
C ASP A 42 6.22 -5.41 -4.09
N CYS A 43 6.97 -5.66 -3.00
CA CYS A 43 7.20 -7.00 -2.47
C CYS A 43 6.10 -7.44 -1.50
N SER A 44 5.49 -6.50 -0.78
CA SER A 44 4.68 -6.85 0.39
C SER A 44 3.40 -7.62 0.07
N LEU A 45 2.87 -7.61 -1.16
CA LEU A 45 1.57 -8.23 -1.42
C LEU A 45 1.21 -8.36 -2.91
N ASP A 46 0.20 -9.19 -3.19
CA ASP A 46 -0.67 -9.18 -4.38
C ASP A 46 -1.44 -7.83 -4.57
N LEU A 47 -0.81 -6.68 -4.30
CA LEU A 47 -1.40 -5.32 -4.25
C LEU A 47 -1.70 -4.72 -5.58
N THR A 48 -1.06 -5.24 -6.61
CA THR A 48 -1.32 -4.83 -7.98
C THR A 48 -2.77 -4.98 -8.36
N GLY A 49 -3.54 -5.79 -7.61
CA GLY A 49 -4.88 -6.14 -8.00
C GLY A 49 -4.77 -6.68 -9.41
N LYS A 50 -4.52 -7.98 -9.55
CA LYS A 50 -5.11 -8.66 -10.72
C LYS A 50 -6.63 -8.48 -10.58
N ARG A 51 -7.15 -7.29 -10.91
CA ARG A 51 -8.47 -7.08 -11.48
C ARG A 51 -8.43 -8.03 -12.65
N LYS A 52 -8.86 -9.27 -12.39
CA LYS A 52 -9.21 -10.21 -13.44
C LYS A 52 -10.05 -9.36 -14.37
N LYS A 53 -9.52 -9.03 -15.53
CA LYS A 53 -10.33 -8.60 -16.65
C LYS A 53 -11.34 -9.73 -16.77
N LYS A 54 -12.55 -9.53 -16.22
CA LYS A 54 -13.72 -10.27 -16.68
C LYS A 54 -13.84 -9.86 -18.14
N LYS A 55 -13.14 -10.59 -19.01
CA LYS A 55 -13.51 -10.67 -20.40
C LYS A 55 -14.87 -11.34 -20.38
N GLU A 56 -15.91 -10.53 -20.43
CA GLU A 56 -17.21 -10.98 -20.90
C GLU A 56 -17.01 -11.44 -22.34
N GLY A 57 -17.18 -12.74 -22.60
CA GLY A 57 -17.06 -13.30 -23.93
C GLY A 57 -16.80 -14.80 -24.00
N LYS A 58 -17.90 -15.56 -23.97
CA LYS A 58 -18.16 -16.86 -24.64
C LYS A 58 -17.59 -18.18 -24.09
N ASP A 59 -18.56 -19.01 -23.67
CA ASP A 59 -18.82 -20.42 -24.00
C ASP A 59 -17.81 -21.54 -23.67
N ARG A 60 -18.31 -22.46 -22.82
CA ARG A 60 -18.21 -23.93 -22.84
C ARG A 60 -16.84 -24.61 -22.93
N GLY A 61 -16.56 -25.46 -21.92
CA GLY A 61 -15.80 -26.69 -22.10
C GLY A 61 -14.84 -27.02 -20.95
N ASP A 62 -15.07 -28.15 -20.31
CA ASP A 62 -14.30 -28.73 -19.20
C ASP A 62 -12.78 -28.81 -19.44
N LYS A 63 -11.99 -28.57 -18.37
CA LYS A 63 -11.08 -29.57 -17.79
C LYS A 63 -10.41 -29.04 -16.52
N GLU A 64 -10.35 -29.94 -15.55
CA GLU A 64 -9.70 -29.83 -14.26
C GLU A 64 -8.22 -29.48 -14.41
N ASP A 65 -7.74 -28.53 -13.62
CA ASP A 65 -6.42 -28.64 -13.01
C ASP A 65 -6.50 -28.11 -11.57
N LYS A 66 -6.54 -29.09 -10.66
CA LYS A 66 -6.38 -28.89 -9.22
C LYS A 66 -4.95 -28.43 -8.98
N LEU A 67 -4.74 -27.28 -8.33
CA LEU A 67 -3.60 -27.06 -7.44
C LEU A 67 -3.94 -25.93 -6.45
N LYS A 68 -4.31 -26.39 -5.24
CA LYS A 68 -4.19 -25.74 -3.93
C LYS A 68 -5.05 -24.49 -3.68
N LYS A 69 -6.32 -24.76 -3.34
CA LYS A 69 -7.07 -23.98 -2.34
C LYS A 69 -6.75 -24.55 -0.96
N GLU A 70 -5.82 -23.93 -0.23
CA GLU A 70 -5.77 -24.03 1.24
C GLU A 70 -5.41 -22.63 1.78
N ASP A 71 -6.11 -22.21 2.83
CA ASP A 71 -6.12 -20.91 3.53
C ASP A 71 -7.01 -19.73 3.06
N ASP A 72 -8.10 -19.99 2.33
CA ASP A 72 -9.18 -19.00 2.12
C ASP A 72 -10.22 -18.97 3.27
N LYS A 73 -9.78 -18.99 4.54
CA LYS A 73 -10.65 -18.79 5.71
C LYS A 73 -10.06 -17.90 6.82
N ALA A 74 -9.26 -16.89 6.46
CA ALA A 74 -8.86 -15.81 7.39
C ALA A 74 -8.71 -14.40 6.74
N GLY A 75 -9.06 -14.22 5.46
CA GLY A 75 -8.42 -13.21 4.61
C GLY A 75 -9.15 -11.89 4.34
N SER A 76 -9.70 -11.19 5.33
CA SER A 76 -10.40 -9.89 5.09
C SER A 76 -9.67 -8.63 5.55
N ASN A 77 -8.46 -8.72 6.11
CA ASN A 77 -7.81 -7.52 6.65
C ASN A 77 -6.33 -7.36 6.31
N LYS A 78 -5.76 -8.15 5.39
CA LYS A 78 -4.37 -8.00 4.96
C LYS A 78 -4.14 -6.57 4.45
N VAL A 79 -3.00 -5.97 4.81
CA VAL A 79 -2.63 -4.62 4.35
C VAL A 79 -2.73 -4.57 2.84
N THR A 80 -3.29 -3.51 2.24
CA THR A 80 -3.23 -3.33 0.78
C THR A 80 -2.61 -2.00 0.41
N LEU A 81 -1.92 -1.88 -0.74
CA LEU A 81 -1.37 -0.60 -1.21
C LEU A 81 -2.47 0.43 -1.43
N SER A 82 -3.62 -0.01 -1.97
CA SER A 82 -4.82 0.83 -2.05
C SER A 82 -5.35 1.21 -0.65
N GLY A 83 -5.25 0.33 0.33
CA GLY A 83 -5.59 0.60 1.73
C GLY A 83 -4.66 1.62 2.38
N VAL A 84 -3.34 1.49 2.18
CA VAL A 84 -2.31 2.43 2.61
C VAL A 84 -2.59 3.81 2.05
N LEU A 85 -2.82 3.90 0.73
CA LEU A 85 -3.02 5.18 0.05
C LEU A 85 -4.36 5.82 0.36
N ASN A 86 -5.47 5.06 0.38
CA ASN A 86 -6.76 5.59 0.82
C ASN A 86 -6.69 6.11 2.27
N PHE A 87 -5.89 5.46 3.10
CA PHE A 87 -5.69 5.89 4.47
C PHE A 87 -4.88 7.19 4.54
N ILE A 88 -3.79 7.31 3.77
CA ILE A 88 -2.99 8.54 3.68
C ILE A 88 -3.84 9.70 3.15
N ASP A 89 -4.61 9.48 2.07
CA ASP A 89 -5.54 10.46 1.49
C ASP A 89 -6.54 10.97 2.57
N GLY A 90 -7.06 10.05 3.39
CA GLY A 90 -7.98 10.37 4.48
C GLY A 90 -7.32 11.05 5.69
N LEU A 91 -6.08 10.67 6.02
CA LEU A 91 -5.33 11.25 7.14
C LEU A 91 -4.91 12.69 6.84
N TRP A 92 -4.50 12.96 5.60
CA TRP A 92 -4.12 14.29 5.12
C TRP A 92 -5.30 15.27 5.15
N SER A 93 -6.51 14.75 4.89
CA SER A 93 -7.74 15.55 4.96
C SER A 93 -8.11 15.96 6.39
N ALA A 94 -7.61 15.26 7.41
CA ALA A 94 -8.03 15.43 8.81
C ALA A 94 -6.94 16.02 9.73
N CYS A 95 -5.66 15.91 9.37
CA CYS A 95 -4.53 16.32 10.22
C CYS A 95 -3.72 17.42 9.55
N GLY A 96 -3.79 18.66 10.06
CA GLY A 96 -3.00 19.81 9.59
C GLY A 96 -1.52 19.77 9.98
N GLY A 97 -0.96 18.58 10.25
CA GLY A 97 0.43 18.40 10.64
C GLY A 97 1.32 18.10 9.43
N GLU A 98 2.52 18.70 9.40
CA GLU A 98 3.48 18.50 8.32
C GLU A 98 4.01 17.05 8.33
N ARG A 99 3.79 16.29 7.26
CA ARG A 99 4.28 14.92 7.13
C ARG A 99 4.80 14.70 5.72
N ILE A 100 5.96 14.06 5.60
CA ILE A 100 6.53 13.63 4.32
C ILE A 100 6.50 12.11 4.32
N ILE A 101 5.89 11.51 3.30
CA ILE A 101 5.86 10.05 3.15
C ILE A 101 6.71 9.71 1.93
N VAL A 102 7.69 8.85 2.13
CA VAL A 102 8.59 8.35 1.10
C VAL A 102 8.30 6.87 0.90
N PHE A 103 7.98 6.52 -0.34
CA PHE A 103 7.80 5.14 -0.76
C PHE A 103 9.02 4.71 -1.55
N THR A 104 9.58 3.54 -1.25
CA THR A 104 10.61 2.92 -2.09
C THR A 104 10.06 1.66 -2.74
N THR A 105 10.49 1.43 -3.98
CA THR A 105 10.07 0.26 -4.75
C THR A 105 11.19 -0.13 -5.71
N ASN A 106 11.40 -1.44 -5.86
CA ASN A 106 12.35 -1.97 -6.85
C ASN A 106 11.68 -2.21 -8.22
N HIS A 107 10.34 -2.23 -8.26
CA HIS A 107 9.53 -2.61 -9.42
C HIS A 107 8.39 -1.63 -9.68
N LEU A 108 8.70 -0.49 -10.30
CA LEU A 108 7.71 0.53 -10.65
C LEU A 108 6.59 -0.02 -11.56
N GLU A 109 6.90 -0.97 -12.44
CA GLU A 109 5.94 -1.64 -13.33
C GLU A 109 4.90 -2.49 -12.59
N LYS A 110 5.17 -2.84 -11.33
CA LYS A 110 4.24 -3.55 -10.45
C LYS A 110 3.43 -2.58 -9.60
N LEU A 111 3.51 -1.27 -9.81
CA LEU A 111 2.60 -0.35 -9.13
C LEU A 111 1.35 -0.10 -9.98
N ASP A 112 0.19 -0.02 -9.33
CA ASP A 112 -1.02 0.43 -9.99
C ASP A 112 -0.86 1.92 -10.37
N LEU A 113 -1.07 2.23 -11.65
CA LEU A 113 -0.96 3.59 -12.19
C LEU A 113 -1.84 4.60 -11.45
N VAL A 114 -2.93 4.15 -10.83
CA VAL A 114 -3.85 4.98 -10.02
C VAL A 114 -3.17 5.53 -8.75
N LEU A 115 -2.06 4.94 -8.33
CA LEU A 115 -1.31 5.33 -7.15
C LEU A 115 -0.24 6.40 -7.46
N ILE A 116 0.28 6.35 -8.69
CA ILE A 116 1.28 7.29 -9.24
C ILE A 116 0.59 8.61 -9.69
N GLN A 117 -0.72 8.74 -9.49
CA GLN A 117 -1.46 9.96 -9.82
C GLN A 117 -1.10 11.11 -8.87
N ARG A 118 -1.07 12.32 -9.43
CA ARG A 118 -0.86 13.56 -8.65
C ARG A 118 -1.91 13.69 -7.56
N GLY A 119 -1.51 14.20 -6.40
CA GLY A 119 -2.30 14.27 -5.18
C GLY A 119 -2.15 13.04 -4.28
N ARG A 120 -1.53 11.96 -4.76
CA ARG A 120 -1.16 10.76 -3.98
C ARG A 120 0.34 10.58 -3.89
N MET A 121 1.00 10.59 -5.06
CA MET A 121 2.45 10.59 -5.19
C MET A 121 2.85 11.75 -6.09
N ASP A 122 3.33 12.83 -5.47
CA ASP A 122 3.56 14.10 -6.16
C ASP A 122 4.96 14.23 -6.79
N LYS A 123 5.94 13.48 -6.26
CA LYS A 123 7.33 13.49 -6.72
C LYS A 123 7.81 12.07 -6.96
N HIS A 124 8.37 11.84 -8.14
CA HIS A 124 9.04 10.60 -8.53
C HIS A 124 10.48 10.95 -8.90
N VAL A 125 11.42 10.18 -8.38
CA VAL A 125 12.88 10.38 -8.53
C VAL A 125 13.49 9.13 -9.13
#